data_AF-A0A662VE53-F1
#
_entry.id   AF-A0A662VE53-F1
#
_cell.length_a   1.000
_cell.length_b   1.000
_cell.length_c   1.000
_cell.angle_alpha   90.00
_cell.angle_beta   90.00
_cell.angle_gamma   90.00
#
_symmetry.space_group_name_H-M   'P 1'
#
loop_
_entity.id
_entity.type
_entity.pdbx_description
1 polymer ?
#
loop_
_entity_poly.entity_id
_entity_poly.type
_entity_poly.pdbx_seq_one_letter_code
_entity_poly.pdbx_strand_id
1 'polypeptide(L)'
;MGLLSNYSPTFREEKAVDFLSRFVKNELNFDRVVVDEVGNLIASYGRGDRSIALIGHIDTVQGFIPVIIDNGLIWGRGAVDAKGPLTSAFIGASSAR
;
A
#
# COMPACT_ATOMS: atom_id res chain seq x y z
N MET A 1 -12.17 2.58 -7.00
CA MET A 1 -10.89 2.45 -7.73
C MET A 1 -9.78 2.16 -6.73
N GLY A 2 -8.88 1.21 -7.01
CA GLY A 2 -7.88 0.70 -6.06
C GLY A 2 -6.53 1.42 -6.13
N LEU A 3 -5.52 0.91 -5.41
CA LEU A 3 -4.19 1.51 -5.29
C LEU A 3 -3.47 1.71 -6.65
N LEU A 4 -3.70 0.82 -7.62
CA LEU A 4 -3.14 0.92 -8.97
C LEU A 4 -3.65 2.13 -9.75
N SER A 5 -4.87 2.60 -9.46
CA SER A 5 -5.45 3.79 -10.11
C SER A 5 -4.84 5.11 -9.61
N ASN A 6 -4.11 5.08 -8.49
CA ASN A 6 -3.45 6.25 -7.93
C ASN A 6 -2.03 6.36 -8.46
N TYR A 7 -1.81 7.12 -9.53
CA TYR A 7 -0.48 7.30 -10.12
C TYR A 7 0.51 7.86 -9.08
N SER A 8 1.66 7.18 -8.92
CA SER A 8 2.66 7.49 -7.90
C SER A 8 4.08 7.23 -8.45
N PRO A 9 4.57 8.03 -9.40
CA PRO A 9 5.97 7.97 -9.74
C PRO A 9 6.82 8.44 -8.54
N THR A 10 8.08 8.01 -8.47
CA THR A 10 9.02 8.44 -7.42
C THR A 10 8.97 9.96 -7.22
N PHE A 11 8.89 10.38 -5.95
CA PHE A 11 8.70 11.74 -5.44
C PHE A 11 7.32 12.37 -5.67
N ARG A 12 6.30 11.60 -6.11
CA ARG A 12 4.91 12.05 -6.25
C ARG A 12 3.92 11.01 -5.70
N GLU A 13 4.22 10.47 -4.53
CA GLU A 13 3.52 9.36 -3.89
C GLU A 13 2.27 9.78 -3.12
N GLU A 14 2.14 11.06 -2.78
CA GLU A 14 1.18 11.64 -1.83
C GLU A 14 -0.26 11.13 -2.03
N LYS A 15 -0.74 11.10 -3.28
CA LYS A 15 -2.10 10.62 -3.60
C LYS A 15 -2.28 9.13 -3.32
N ALA A 16 -1.28 8.31 -3.63
CA ALA A 16 -1.32 6.87 -3.37
C ALA A 16 -1.20 6.58 -1.86
N VAL A 17 -0.35 7.34 -1.16
CA VAL A 17 -0.19 7.26 0.30
C VAL A 17 -1.49 7.65 0.99
N ASP A 18 -2.12 8.76 0.61
CA ASP A 18 -3.41 9.20 1.17
C ASP A 18 -4.50 8.13 0.95
N PHE A 19 -4.63 7.61 -0.27
CA PHE A 19 -5.56 6.52 -0.56
C PHE A 19 -5.32 5.29 0.33
N LEU A 20 -4.08 4.79 0.38
CA LEU A 20 -3.75 3.60 1.15
C LEU A 20 -3.94 3.84 2.65
N SER A 21 -3.59 5.03 3.16
CA SER A 21 -3.77 5.39 4.57
C SER A 21 -5.24 5.36 4.98
N ARG A 22 -6.15 5.85 4.13
CA ARG A 22 -7.60 5.80 4.37
C ARG A 22 -8.11 4.38 4.30
N PHE A 23 -7.67 3.61 3.31
CA PHE A 23 -8.03 2.19 3.20
C PHE A 23 -7.60 1.42 4.45
N VAL A 24 -6.34 1.57 4.90
CA VAL A 24 -5.83 0.92 6.11
C VAL A 24 -6.61 1.37 7.34
N LYS A 25 -6.94 2.66 7.50
CA LYS A 25 -7.69 3.16 8.67
C LYS A 25 -9.14 2.68 8.72
N ASN A 26 -9.80 2.61 7.57
CA ASN A 26 -11.24 2.37 7.49
C ASN A 26 -11.58 0.89 7.35
N GLU A 27 -10.74 0.13 6.66
CA GLU A 27 -11.03 -1.25 6.28
C GLU A 27 -10.14 -2.27 7.01
N LEU A 28 -9.00 -1.84 7.55
CA LEU A 28 -8.06 -2.73 8.25
C LEU A 28 -7.96 -2.34 9.73
N ASN A 29 -7.94 -3.34 10.61
CA ASN A 29 -7.94 -3.10 12.06
C ASN A 29 -6.51 -2.92 12.58
N PHE A 30 -5.81 -1.85 12.19
CA PHE A 30 -4.51 -1.48 12.78
C PHE A 30 -4.69 -0.53 13.97
N ASP A 31 -3.88 -0.68 15.02
CA ASP A 31 -3.99 0.16 16.23
C ASP A 31 -3.44 1.58 16.02
N ARG A 32 -2.41 1.71 15.17
CA ARG A 32 -1.77 2.98 14.83
C ARG A 32 -1.57 3.05 13.33
N VAL A 33 -1.96 4.16 12.71
CA VAL A 33 -1.74 4.45 11.29
C VAL A 33 -1.28 5.90 11.15
N VAL A 34 -0.04 6.10 10.74
CA VAL A 34 0.58 7.42 10.58
C VAL A 34 1.28 7.54 9.23
N VAL A 35 1.35 8.76 8.71
CA VAL A 35 2.28 9.10 7.63
C VAL A 35 3.43 9.85 8.30
N ASP A 36 4.66 9.41 8.08
CA ASP A 36 5.85 10.04 8.67
C ASP A 36 6.22 11.35 7.95
N GLU A 37 7.27 12.02 8.43
CA GLU A 37 7.70 13.32 7.91
C GLU A 37 8.23 13.29 6.47
N VAL A 38 8.62 12.10 5.97
CA VAL A 38 9.10 11.92 4.58
C VAL A 38 8.02 11.31 3.67
N GLY A 39 6.81 11.08 4.20
CA GLY A 39 5.65 10.64 3.42
C GLY A 39 5.40 9.13 3.42
N ASN A 40 6.11 8.33 4.21
CA ASN A 40 5.85 6.90 4.30
C ASN A 40 4.62 6.61 5.16
N LEU A 41 3.78 5.68 4.69
CA LEU A 41 2.70 5.13 5.51
C LEU A 41 3.25 4.04 6.44
N ILE A 42 3.07 4.23 7.74
CA ILE A 42 3.41 3.26 8.78
C ILE A 42 2.12 2.87 9.51
N ALA A 43 1.80 1.58 9.48
CA ALA A 43 0.72 0.99 10.27
C ALA A 43 1.25 -0.12 11.17
N SER A 44 0.77 -0.18 12.41
CA SER A 44 1.23 -1.15 13.40
C SER A 44 0.12 -1.57 14.37
N TYR A 45 0.23 -2.78 14.90
CA TYR A 45 -0.55 -3.31 16.01
C TYR A 45 0.32 -4.23 16.88
N GLY A 46 -0.20 -4.64 18.04
CA GLY A 46 0.47 -5.58 18.93
C GLY A 46 1.34 -4.91 20.00
N ARG A 47 1.74 -5.70 21.02
CA ARG A 47 2.47 -5.22 22.22
C ARG A 47 3.56 -6.19 22.70
N GLY A 48 4.00 -7.11 21.85
CA GLY A 48 5.03 -8.09 22.22
C GLY A 48 6.44 -7.51 22.17
N ASP A 49 7.39 -8.24 22.75
CA ASP A 49 8.80 -7.82 22.88
C ASP A 49 9.60 -7.94 21.57
N ARG A 50 9.00 -8.51 20.52
CA ARG A 50 9.60 -8.66 19.19
C ARG A 50 8.79 -7.88 18.16
N SER A 51 9.49 -7.12 17.32
CA SER A 51 8.89 -6.40 16.20
C SER A 51 9.24 -7.08 14.89
N ILE A 52 8.25 -7.20 14.00
CA ILE A 52 8.42 -7.65 12.62
C ILE A 52 7.99 -6.50 11.73
N ALA A 53 8.81 -6.12 10.76
CA ALA A 53 8.49 -5.10 9.78
C ALA A 53 8.27 -5.75 8.41
N LEU A 54 7.12 -5.49 7.80
CA LEU A 54 6.87 -5.79 6.39
C LEU A 54 7.09 -4.50 5.61
N ILE A 55 8.21 -4.40 4.90
CA ILE A 55 8.65 -3.18 4.23
C ILE A 55 8.50 -3.36 2.72
N GLY A 56 7.71 -2.49 2.10
CA GLY A 56 7.59 -2.38 0.66
C GLY A 56 7.71 -0.91 0.23
N HIS A 57 7.46 -0.64 -1.06
CA HIS A 57 7.42 0.72 -1.59
C HIS A 57 6.16 0.94 -2.42
N ILE A 58 5.70 2.18 -2.46
CA ILE A 58 4.43 2.59 -3.10
C ILE A 58 4.66 3.36 -4.40
N ASP A 59 5.87 3.90 -4.56
CA ASP A 59 6.29 4.58 -5.76
C ASP A 59 6.49 3.57 -6.89
N THR A 60 6.56 4.10 -8.10
CA THR A 60 6.70 3.32 -9.32
C THR A 60 7.55 4.10 -10.31
N VAL A 61 8.06 3.42 -11.33
CA VAL A 61 8.61 4.13 -12.49
C VAL A 61 7.52 4.92 -13.22
N GLN A 62 7.92 5.93 -13.97
CA GLN A 62 7.01 6.76 -14.75
C GLN A 62 6.24 5.96 -15.83
N GLY A 63 5.14 6.54 -16.30
CA GLY A 63 4.29 5.99 -17.36
C GLY A 63 3.05 5.32 -16.77
N PHE A 64 1.89 5.83 -17.18
CA PHE A 64 0.60 5.31 -16.77
C PHE A 64 0.23 4.09 -17.62
N ILE A 65 -0.12 3.00 -16.95
CA ILE A 65 -0.70 1.81 -17.58
C ILE A 65 -2.16 1.76 -17.11
N PRO A 66 -3.15 1.77 -18.02
CA PRO A 66 -4.57 1.65 -17.67
C PRO A 66 -4.82 0.44 -16.76
N VAL A 67 -5.64 0.64 -15.73
CA VAL A 67 -6.02 -0.44 -14.83
C VAL A 67 -7.12 -1.25 -15.47
N ILE A 68 -6.81 -2.50 -15.81
CA ILE A 68 -7.74 -3.44 -16.45
C ILE A 68 -7.83 -4.66 -15.56
N ILE A 69 -9.05 -5.11 -15.29
CA ILE A 69 -9.33 -6.38 -14.64
C ILE A 69 -10.04 -7.22 -15.68
N ASP A 70 -9.38 -8.27 -16.15
CA ASP A 70 -9.91 -9.14 -17.19
C ASP A 70 -9.38 -10.56 -17.03
N ASN A 71 -10.26 -11.55 -17.15
CA ASN A 71 -9.93 -12.98 -17.12
C ASN A 71 -9.00 -13.40 -15.96
N GLY A 72 -9.24 -12.87 -14.76
CA GLY A 72 -8.43 -13.17 -13.56
C GLY A 72 -7.08 -12.45 -13.49
N LEU A 73 -6.77 -11.60 -14.47
CA LEU A 73 -5.56 -10.77 -14.49
C LEU A 73 -5.90 -9.34 -14.07
N ILE A 74 -4.98 -8.71 -13.35
CA ILE A 74 -5.02 -7.30 -13.01
C ILE A 74 -3.81 -6.62 -13.64
N TRP A 75 -4.07 -5.64 -14.49
CA TRP A 75 -3.07 -4.87 -15.21
C TRP A 75 -2.94 -3.50 -14.57
N GLY A 76 -1.73 -2.95 -14.52
CA GLY A 76 -1.50 -1.61 -14.01
C GLY A 76 -0.06 -1.40 -13.57
N ARG A 77 0.38 -0.14 -13.59
CA ARG A 77 1.70 0.24 -13.07
C ARG A 77 1.73 -0.01 -11.57
N GLY A 78 2.67 -0.85 -11.14
CA GLY A 78 2.75 -1.27 -9.74
C GLY A 78 2.05 -2.58 -9.39
N ALA A 79 1.35 -3.22 -10.34
CA ALA A 79 0.63 -4.47 -10.07
C ALA A 79 1.57 -5.56 -9.52
N VAL A 80 2.78 -5.65 -10.08
CA VAL A 80 3.84 -6.52 -9.60
C VAL A 80 4.86 -5.75 -8.75
N ASP A 81 5.30 -4.58 -9.21
CA ASP A 81 6.41 -3.82 -8.61
C ASP A 81 6.02 -2.37 -8.21
N ALA A 82 5.65 -2.11 -6.95
CA ALA A 82 5.41 -3.11 -5.89
C ALA A 82 4.10 -2.90 -5.13
N LYS A 83 3.11 -2.20 -5.70
CA LYS A 83 1.80 -1.99 -5.08
C LYS A 83 1.04 -3.28 -4.79
N GLY A 84 1.19 -4.31 -5.64
CA GLY A 84 0.68 -5.65 -5.37
C GLY A 84 1.27 -6.24 -4.08
N PRO A 85 2.59 -6.51 -4.03
CA PRO A 85 3.28 -6.97 -2.83
C PRO A 85 2.99 -6.13 -1.58
N LEU A 86 3.00 -4.80 -1.70
CA LEU A 86 2.69 -3.88 -0.60
C LEU A 86 1.27 -4.10 -0.08
N THR A 87 0.27 -4.19 -0.97
CA THR A 87 -1.13 -4.44 -0.60
C THR A 87 -1.28 -5.80 0.08
N SER A 88 -0.60 -6.83 -0.43
CA SER A 88 -0.58 -8.16 0.18
C SER A 88 0.00 -8.15 1.59
N ALA A 89 1.05 -7.35 1.85
CA ALA A 89 1.63 -7.21 3.19
C ALA A 89 0.64 -6.59 4.19
N PHE A 90 -0.07 -5.53 3.81
CA PHE A 90 -1.09 -4.92 4.68
C PHE A 90 -2.26 -5.86 4.97
N ILE A 91 -2.78 -6.55 3.96
CA ILE A 91 -3.87 -7.51 4.12
C ILE A 91 -3.40 -8.69 4.98
N GLY A 92 -2.24 -9.27 4.67
CA GLY A 92 -1.69 -10.40 5.40
C GLY A 92 -1.43 -10.08 6.88
N ALA A 93 -0.85 -8.91 7.18
CA ALA A 93 -0.69 -8.45 8.54
C ALA A 93 -2.05 -8.23 9.24
N SER A 94 -3.02 -7.59 8.58
CA SER A 94 -4.37 -7.43 9.14
C SER A 94 -5.04 -8.79 9.48
N SER A 95 -4.83 -9.81 8.65
CA SER A 95 -5.36 -11.16 8.85
C SER A 95 -4.59 -12.01 9.88
N ALA A 96 -3.35 -11.63 10.21
CA ALA A 96 -2.50 -12.32 11.18
C ALA A 96 -2.62 -11.77 12.61
N ARG A 97 -3.57 -10.85 12.83
CA ARG A 97 -3.85 -10.26 14.14
C ARG A 97 -4.54 -11.25 15.08
#